data_AF-A0A1E8Q7R2-F1
#
_entry.id   AF-A0A1E8Q7R2-F1
#
_cell.length_a   1.000
_cell.length_b   1.000
_cell.length_c   1.000
_cell.angle_alpha   90.00
_cell.angle_beta   90.00
_cell.angle_gamma   90.00
#
_symmetry.space_group_name_H-M   'P 1'
#
loop_
_entity.id
_entity.type
_entity.pdbx_description
1 polymer ?
#
loop_
_entity_poly.entity_id
_entity_poly.type
_entity_poly.pdbx_seq_one_letter_code
_entity_poly.pdbx_strand_id
1 'polypeptide(L)'
;MSVSTAGLLPAAVHDQEVDIDEDGFDEPPYLWSDLLARRNALSLRVEDLVPVLRVDLRKYRSRETGALEVGPELVDELIAMEDFVADEVNTLLAAAPASGVVQLQASVDQDDFETSYPDARTLRDLVPYPVSLQHVAVGRAAAELTRRGLDVEVHRGDRRADLTVRRLAAGLLKDETARLLGLDEKKYAKFERSTTAPPAGLLAELQAVEDFITTSASQLAVTEAAGISVVTMIDDQAEFERAYPQARTRRDGVVYPRRVHRVAAARRAHALEAADQSVRIVVA
;
A
#
# COMPACT_ATOMS: atom_id res chain seq x y z
N MET A 1 10.76 -24.59 -40.51
CA MET A 1 9.41 -25.05 -40.12
C MET A 1 9.33 -24.99 -38.60
N SER A 2 9.11 -23.79 -38.05
CA SER A 2 8.95 -23.57 -36.61
C SER A 2 7.61 -22.87 -36.40
N VAL A 3 6.64 -23.62 -35.90
CA VAL A 3 5.34 -23.10 -35.51
C VAL A 3 5.55 -22.42 -34.15
N SER A 4 5.45 -21.09 -34.14
CA SER A 4 5.40 -20.30 -32.91
C SER A 4 3.99 -20.41 -32.35
N THR A 5 3.85 -21.06 -31.19
CA THR A 5 2.63 -21.03 -30.39
C THR A 5 2.55 -19.69 -29.68
N ALA A 6 1.73 -18.79 -30.22
CA ALA A 6 1.27 -17.59 -29.52
C ALA A 6 0.59 -17.99 -28.21
N GLY A 7 1.08 -17.47 -27.10
CA GLY A 7 0.44 -17.61 -25.79
C GLY A 7 -0.88 -16.86 -25.80
N LEU A 8 -1.98 -17.59 -25.60
CA LEU A 8 -3.30 -17.03 -25.38
C LEU A 8 -3.32 -16.21 -24.10
N LEU A 9 -3.78 -14.96 -24.21
CA LEU A 9 -4.17 -14.12 -23.08
C LEU A 9 -5.48 -14.65 -22.43
N PRO A 10 -5.71 -14.39 -21.13
CA PRO A 10 -6.99 -14.68 -20.47
C PRO A 10 -8.15 -13.93 -21.14
N ALA A 11 -9.30 -14.60 -21.28
CA ALA A 11 -10.47 -14.13 -22.01
C ALA A 11 -11.12 -12.84 -21.49
N ALA A 12 -10.68 -12.28 -20.36
CA ALA A 12 -11.24 -11.05 -19.79
C ALA A 12 -10.84 -9.78 -20.56
N VAL A 13 -9.89 -9.86 -21.49
CA VAL A 13 -9.46 -8.72 -22.32
C VAL A 13 -10.25 -8.63 -23.64
N HIS A 14 -11.11 -9.61 -23.97
CA HIS A 14 -11.71 -9.70 -25.31
C HIS A 14 -13.13 -9.13 -25.50
N ASP A 15 -13.82 -8.67 -24.46
CA ASP A 15 -15.20 -8.15 -24.58
C ASP A 15 -15.37 -6.65 -24.25
N GLN A 16 -14.30 -5.88 -24.29
CA GLN A 16 -14.39 -4.44 -24.53
C GLN A 16 -13.71 -4.16 -25.87
N GLU A 17 -14.49 -4.18 -26.95
CA GLU A 17 -14.17 -3.41 -28.13
C GLU A 17 -14.06 -1.95 -27.68
N VAL A 18 -12.84 -1.52 -27.39
CA VAL A 18 -12.51 -0.11 -27.24
C VAL A 18 -12.65 0.45 -28.65
N ASP A 19 -13.74 1.17 -28.90
CA ASP A 19 -13.83 2.07 -30.04
C ASP A 19 -12.70 3.09 -29.88
N ILE A 20 -11.57 2.83 -30.54
CA ILE A 20 -10.46 3.77 -30.63
C ILE A 20 -10.90 4.81 -31.65
N ASP A 21 -11.47 5.91 -31.18
CA ASP A 21 -11.73 7.08 -32.00
C ASP A 21 -10.39 7.55 -32.63
N GLU A 22 -10.39 7.78 -33.95
CA GLU A 22 -9.21 8.16 -34.75
C GLU A 22 -8.64 9.56 -34.41
N ASP A 23 -9.08 10.20 -33.32
CA ASP A 23 -8.70 11.54 -32.89
C ASP A 23 -8.26 11.58 -31.41
N GLY A 24 -7.09 10.99 -31.08
CA GLY A 24 -6.40 11.27 -29.81
C GLY A 24 -5.89 10.02 -29.09
N PHE A 25 -4.62 10.05 -28.70
CA PHE A 25 -4.02 9.06 -27.80
C PHE A 25 -4.58 9.22 -26.39
N ASP A 26 -5.81 8.77 -26.15
CA ASP A 26 -6.34 8.70 -24.79
C ASP A 26 -5.71 7.49 -24.10
N GLU A 27 -4.85 7.75 -23.11
CA GLU A 27 -4.30 6.70 -22.26
C GLU A 27 -5.46 5.86 -21.69
N PRO A 28 -5.40 4.51 -21.77
CA PRO A 28 -6.36 3.62 -21.14
C PRO A 28 -6.82 4.09 -19.76
N PRO A 29 -8.11 4.08 -19.46
CA PRO A 29 -8.61 4.60 -18.19
C PRO A 29 -8.07 3.79 -17.02
N TYR A 30 -8.01 4.41 -15.84
CA TYR A 30 -7.75 3.68 -14.61
C TYR A 30 -8.89 2.72 -14.28
N LEU A 31 -8.54 1.61 -13.64
CA LEU A 31 -9.48 0.55 -13.26
C LEU A 31 -9.80 0.59 -11.77
N TRP A 32 -10.84 -0.12 -11.38
CA TRP A 32 -11.20 -0.33 -9.97
C TRP A 32 -10.04 -0.93 -9.16
N SER A 33 -9.20 -1.73 -9.81
CA SER A 33 -8.00 -2.35 -9.26
C SER A 33 -6.92 -1.33 -8.92
N ASP A 34 -6.73 -0.28 -9.73
CA ASP A 34 -5.83 0.84 -9.42
C ASP A 34 -6.24 1.51 -8.12
N LEU A 35 -7.51 1.91 -8.04
CA LEU A 35 -8.09 2.59 -6.88
C LEU A 35 -7.94 1.75 -5.60
N LEU A 36 -8.32 0.46 -5.68
CA LEU A 36 -8.30 -0.44 -4.54
C LEU A 36 -6.87 -0.74 -4.05
N ALA A 37 -5.95 -1.03 -4.98
CA ALA A 37 -4.58 -1.38 -4.63
C ALA A 37 -3.86 -0.20 -3.97
N ARG A 38 -3.97 1.01 -4.54
CA ARG A 38 -3.33 2.22 -4.02
C ARG A 38 -3.88 2.61 -2.65
N ARG A 39 -5.20 2.58 -2.46
CA ARG A 39 -5.79 2.85 -1.14
C ARG A 39 -5.28 1.87 -0.09
N ASN A 40 -5.16 0.58 -0.44
CA ASN A 40 -4.62 -0.43 0.48
C ASN A 40 -3.15 -0.18 0.81
N ALA A 41 -2.33 0.28 -0.14
CA ALA A 41 -0.91 0.62 0.10
C ALA A 41 -0.71 1.81 1.04
N LEU A 42 -1.66 2.74 1.04
CA LEU A 42 -1.73 3.87 1.98
C LEU A 42 -2.43 3.50 3.30
N SER A 43 -2.85 2.23 3.46
CA SER A 43 -3.60 1.72 4.61
C SER A 43 -4.84 2.54 4.98
N LEU A 44 -5.44 3.22 4.01
CA LEU A 44 -6.59 4.07 4.24
C LEU A 44 -7.87 3.24 4.25
N ARG A 45 -8.72 3.46 5.24
CA ARG A 45 -10.09 2.96 5.18
C ARG A 45 -10.88 3.86 4.24
N VAL A 46 -11.91 3.29 3.61
CA VAL A 46 -12.77 4.09 2.72
C VAL A 46 -13.39 5.24 3.51
N GLU A 47 -13.81 4.98 4.74
CA GLU A 47 -14.45 5.94 5.63
C GLU A 47 -13.52 7.10 6.02
N ASP A 48 -12.21 6.87 6.03
CA ASP A 48 -11.21 7.89 6.35
C ASP A 48 -10.82 8.69 5.09
N LEU A 49 -10.88 8.07 3.91
CA LEU A 49 -10.50 8.68 2.65
C LEU A 49 -11.62 9.52 2.01
N VAL A 50 -12.87 9.06 2.04
CA VAL A 50 -13.97 9.77 1.35
C VAL A 50 -14.23 11.20 1.85
N PRO A 51 -14.05 11.54 3.15
CA PRO A 51 -14.14 12.93 3.61
C PRO A 51 -13.01 13.79 3.05
N VAL A 52 -11.81 13.23 2.89
CA VAL A 52 -10.63 13.90 2.32
C VAL A 52 -10.85 14.19 0.84
N LEU A 53 -11.33 13.19 0.09
CA LEU A 53 -11.63 13.33 -1.34
C LEU A 53 -12.95 14.06 -1.65
N ARG A 54 -13.78 14.34 -0.63
CA ARG A 54 -15.14 14.90 -0.78
C ARG A 54 -16.03 14.10 -1.73
N VAL A 55 -15.91 12.78 -1.71
CA VAL A 55 -16.71 11.85 -2.53
C VAL A 55 -17.77 11.15 -1.68
N ASP A 56 -18.91 10.82 -2.29
CA ASP A 56 -19.92 10.00 -1.63
C ASP A 56 -19.39 8.57 -1.37
N LEU A 57 -19.58 8.09 -0.12
CA LEU A 57 -19.11 6.77 0.32
C LEU A 57 -19.62 5.62 -0.54
N ARG A 58 -20.91 5.67 -0.94
CA ARG A 58 -21.51 4.60 -1.75
C ARG A 58 -20.92 4.61 -3.16
N LYS A 59 -20.76 5.79 -3.77
CA LYS A 59 -20.12 5.92 -5.08
C LYS A 59 -18.68 5.43 -5.06
N TYR A 60 -17.90 5.80 -4.05
CA TYR A 60 -16.51 5.34 -3.91
C TYR A 60 -16.45 3.80 -3.81
N ARG A 61 -17.28 3.19 -2.96
CA ARG A 61 -17.33 1.72 -2.85
C ARG A 61 -17.74 1.04 -4.14
N SER A 62 -18.70 1.60 -4.88
CA SER A 62 -19.09 1.07 -6.19
C SER A 62 -17.93 1.10 -7.18
N ARG A 63 -17.11 2.15 -7.17
CA ARG A 63 -15.89 2.25 -8.00
C ARG A 63 -14.86 1.20 -7.64
N GLU A 64 -14.58 0.94 -6.36
CA GLU A 64 -13.65 -0.12 -5.93
C GLU A 64 -14.12 -1.55 -6.26
N THR A 65 -15.34 -1.72 -6.78
CA THR A 65 -15.88 -3.02 -7.23
C THR A 65 -16.04 -3.11 -8.74
N GLY A 66 -15.67 -2.07 -9.48
CA GLY A 66 -15.92 -1.98 -10.94
C GLY A 66 -17.38 -1.72 -11.32
N ALA A 67 -18.27 -1.52 -10.34
CA ALA A 67 -19.69 -1.22 -10.59
C ALA A 67 -19.92 0.23 -11.06
N LEU A 68 -18.93 1.11 -10.88
CA LEU A 68 -18.88 2.45 -11.45
C LEU A 68 -17.48 2.71 -12.00
N GLU A 69 -17.39 3.54 -13.03
CA GLU A 69 -16.13 4.00 -13.61
C GLU A 69 -15.31 4.80 -12.60
N VAL A 70 -13.99 4.59 -12.63
CA VAL A 70 -13.02 5.29 -11.81
C VAL A 70 -12.63 6.58 -12.50
N GLY A 71 -12.92 7.72 -11.86
CA GLY A 71 -12.45 9.01 -12.33
C GLY A 71 -10.93 9.12 -12.13
N PRO A 72 -10.16 9.59 -13.12
CA PRO A 72 -8.70 9.69 -13.02
C PRO A 72 -8.25 10.55 -11.84
N GLU A 73 -9.03 11.58 -11.50
CA GLU A 73 -8.74 12.47 -10.37
C GLU A 73 -8.65 11.75 -9.03
N LEU A 74 -9.33 10.60 -8.88
CA LEU A 74 -9.27 9.81 -7.64
C LEU A 74 -7.98 9.01 -7.55
N VAL A 75 -7.46 8.54 -8.67
CA VAL A 75 -6.23 7.76 -8.71
C VAL A 75 -5.02 8.66 -8.65
N ASP A 76 -5.03 9.78 -9.36
CA ASP A 76 -3.98 10.80 -9.31
C ASP A 76 -3.80 11.35 -7.89
N GLU A 77 -4.89 11.51 -7.14
CA GLU A 77 -4.83 11.92 -5.75
C GLU A 77 -4.20 10.85 -4.84
N LEU A 78 -4.45 9.55 -5.09
CA LEU A 78 -3.76 8.48 -4.37
C LEU A 78 -2.30 8.32 -4.78
N ILE A 79 -1.94 8.67 -6.02
CA ILE A 79 -0.55 8.76 -6.48
C ILE A 79 0.16 9.88 -5.70
N ALA A 80 -0.42 11.08 -5.65
CA ALA A 80 0.15 12.20 -4.91
C ALA A 80 0.29 11.93 -3.40
N MET A 81 -0.65 11.20 -2.80
CA MET A 81 -0.53 10.73 -1.41
C MET A 81 0.61 9.72 -1.22
N GLU A 82 0.84 8.84 -2.21
CA GLU A 82 1.96 7.90 -2.20
C GLU A 82 3.30 8.60 -2.43
N ASP A 83 3.37 9.63 -3.28
CA ASP A 83 4.54 10.49 -3.46
C ASP A 83 4.94 11.14 -2.13
N PHE A 84 3.98 11.71 -1.40
CA PHE A 84 4.21 12.25 -0.06
C PHE A 84 4.80 11.19 0.89
N VAL A 85 4.24 9.97 0.89
CA VAL A 85 4.74 8.87 1.72
C VAL A 85 6.17 8.49 1.32
N ALA A 86 6.47 8.42 0.02
CA ALA A 86 7.79 8.07 -0.48
C ALA A 86 8.85 9.13 -0.11
N ASP A 87 8.52 10.41 -0.25
CA ASP A 87 9.39 11.52 0.12
C ASP A 87 9.69 11.55 1.62
N GLU A 88 8.67 11.33 2.45
CA GLU A 88 8.84 11.23 3.89
C GLU A 88 9.70 10.01 4.28
N VAL A 89 9.50 8.86 3.63
CA VAL A 89 10.37 7.69 3.82
C VAL A 89 11.83 8.04 3.50
N ASN A 90 12.09 8.68 2.36
CA ASN A 90 13.44 9.07 1.95
C ASN A 90 14.08 10.04 2.94
N THR A 91 13.30 11.01 3.43
CA THR A 91 13.74 11.97 4.45
C THR A 91 14.15 11.27 5.75
N LEU A 92 13.32 10.36 6.26
CA LEU A 92 13.61 9.58 7.47
C LEU A 92 14.84 8.67 7.31
N LEU A 93 14.99 8.05 6.14
CA LEU A 93 16.14 7.19 5.84
C LEU A 93 17.44 7.99 5.71
N ALA A 94 17.40 9.18 5.13
CA ALA A 94 18.56 10.06 4.98
C ALA A 94 19.01 10.64 6.34
N ALA A 95 18.09 10.87 7.27
CA ALA A 95 18.38 11.36 8.60
C ALA A 95 18.88 10.27 9.59
N ALA A 96 18.71 8.99 9.25
CA ALA A 96 19.05 7.90 10.14
C ALA A 96 20.58 7.77 10.34
N PRO A 97 21.06 7.55 11.58
CA PRO A 97 22.48 7.31 11.83
C PRO A 97 22.93 5.98 11.20
N ALA A 98 24.22 5.90 10.83
CA ALA A 98 24.79 4.69 10.23
C ALA A 98 24.90 3.50 11.20
N SER A 99 24.80 3.74 12.51
CA SER A 99 24.91 2.70 13.55
C SER A 99 24.19 3.11 14.83
N GLY A 100 23.80 2.13 15.64
CA GLY A 100 23.11 2.34 16.91
C GLY A 100 21.59 2.21 16.78
N VAL A 101 20.89 2.59 17.84
CA VAL A 101 19.41 2.57 17.88
C VAL A 101 18.87 3.81 17.17
N VAL A 102 18.04 3.61 16.15
CA VAL A 102 17.35 4.68 15.45
C VAL A 102 16.00 4.92 16.11
N GLN A 103 15.74 6.15 16.54
CA GLN A 103 14.45 6.56 17.09
C GLN A 103 13.67 7.37 16.05
N LEU A 104 12.54 6.84 15.60
CA LEU A 104 11.63 7.53 14.69
C LEU A 104 10.43 8.09 15.46
N GLN A 105 9.96 9.27 15.05
CA GLN A 105 8.81 9.94 15.64
C GLN A 105 7.63 9.91 14.67
N ALA A 106 6.52 9.35 15.12
CA ALA A 106 5.23 9.40 14.44
C ALA A 106 4.38 10.53 15.03
N SER A 107 3.69 11.28 14.17
CA SER A 107 2.87 12.40 14.59
C SER A 107 1.80 11.99 15.60
N VAL A 108 1.60 12.82 16.63
CA VAL A 108 0.76 12.50 17.78
C VAL A 108 -0.71 12.53 17.41
N ASP A 109 -1.15 13.47 16.60
CA ASP A 109 -2.51 13.61 16.13
C ASP A 109 -2.54 14.41 14.81
N GLN A 110 -3.75 14.73 14.36
CA GLN A 110 -3.95 15.45 13.11
C GLN A 110 -3.42 16.89 13.19
N ASP A 111 -3.53 17.55 14.34
CA ASP A 111 -3.09 18.95 14.50
C ASP A 111 -1.55 19.05 14.47
N ASP A 112 -0.87 18.12 15.15
CA ASP A 112 0.60 17.97 15.11
C ASP A 112 1.11 17.67 13.69
N PHE A 113 0.40 16.80 12.97
CA PHE A 113 0.68 16.50 11.57
C PHE A 113 0.53 17.74 10.67
N GLU A 114 -0.60 18.44 10.73
CA GLU A 114 -0.86 19.62 9.90
C GLU A 114 0.10 20.78 10.19
N THR A 115 0.58 20.88 11.42
CA THR A 115 1.62 21.85 11.80
C THR A 115 2.97 21.51 11.18
N SER A 116 3.31 20.22 11.14
CA SER A 116 4.60 19.73 10.64
C SER A 116 4.65 19.62 9.11
N TYR A 117 3.50 19.34 8.49
CA TYR A 117 3.36 19.13 7.05
C TYR A 117 2.22 20.02 6.49
N PRO A 118 2.39 21.36 6.51
CA PRO A 118 1.33 22.28 6.10
C PRO A 118 0.92 22.11 4.62
N ASP A 119 1.81 21.57 3.80
CA ASP A 119 1.61 21.34 2.36
C ASP A 119 1.07 19.93 2.04
N ALA A 120 0.96 19.02 3.02
CA ALA A 120 0.39 17.69 2.83
C ALA A 120 -1.14 17.77 2.72
N ARG A 121 -1.63 18.16 1.54
CA ARG A 121 -3.03 18.46 1.25
C ARG A 121 -3.42 17.94 -0.12
N THR A 122 -4.71 17.63 -0.27
CA THR A 122 -5.26 17.20 -1.55
C THR A 122 -5.07 18.24 -2.63
N LEU A 123 -4.80 17.80 -3.85
CA LEU A 123 -4.48 18.67 -4.98
C LEU A 123 -5.62 19.65 -5.29
N ARG A 124 -6.86 19.15 -5.25
CA ARG A 124 -8.05 19.91 -5.68
C ARG A 124 -8.63 20.81 -4.59
N ASP A 125 -8.92 20.21 -3.43
CA ASP A 125 -9.73 20.85 -2.39
C ASP A 125 -8.89 21.39 -1.21
N LEU A 126 -7.57 21.22 -1.27
CA LEU A 126 -6.60 21.60 -0.24
C LEU A 126 -6.96 21.08 1.16
N VAL A 127 -7.67 19.94 1.22
CA VAL A 127 -8.01 19.26 2.46
C VAL A 127 -6.75 18.59 2.99
N PRO A 128 -6.39 18.76 4.26
CA PRO A 128 -5.26 18.05 4.86
C PRO A 128 -5.32 16.55 4.63
N TYR A 129 -4.17 15.97 4.32
CA TYR A 129 -4.02 14.53 4.33
C TYR A 129 -4.23 13.96 5.75
N PRO A 130 -4.70 12.71 5.86
CA PRO A 130 -4.84 12.07 7.15
C PRO A 130 -3.45 11.75 7.72
N VAL A 131 -3.24 12.02 9.01
CA VAL A 131 -1.99 11.70 9.73
C VAL A 131 -1.51 10.26 9.57
N SER A 132 -2.42 9.32 9.25
CA SER A 132 -2.04 7.94 8.97
C SER A 132 -1.06 7.80 7.80
N LEU A 133 -0.98 8.74 6.86
CA LEU A 133 0.02 8.71 5.79
C LEU A 133 1.45 8.83 6.36
N GLN A 134 1.67 9.74 7.33
CA GLN A 134 2.96 9.83 8.02
C GLN A 134 3.25 8.55 8.79
N HIS A 135 2.24 7.93 9.42
CA HIS A 135 2.43 6.64 10.11
C HIS A 135 2.80 5.51 9.14
N VAL A 136 2.27 5.50 7.92
CA VAL A 136 2.69 4.57 6.86
C VAL A 136 4.15 4.83 6.48
N ALA A 137 4.54 6.09 6.25
CA ALA A 137 5.91 6.45 5.91
C ALA A 137 6.91 6.02 7.00
N VAL A 138 6.64 6.34 8.27
CA VAL A 138 7.45 5.93 9.41
C VAL A 138 7.57 4.40 9.49
N GLY A 139 6.48 3.67 9.24
CA GLY A 139 6.50 2.20 9.26
C GLY A 139 7.35 1.59 8.15
N ARG A 140 7.29 2.16 6.94
CA ARG A 140 8.10 1.75 5.78
C ARG A 140 9.59 2.06 6.01
N ALA A 141 9.90 3.26 6.51
CA ALA A 141 11.26 3.65 6.88
C ALA A 141 11.82 2.74 7.99
N ALA A 142 11.02 2.46 9.03
CA ALA A 142 11.41 1.54 10.09
C ALA A 142 11.75 0.15 9.54
N ALA A 143 10.94 -0.38 8.62
CA ALA A 143 11.19 -1.68 8.00
C ALA A 143 12.44 -1.74 7.15
N GLU A 144 12.71 -0.67 6.43
CA GLU A 144 13.93 -0.54 5.65
C GLU A 144 15.18 -0.44 6.54
N LEU A 145 15.13 0.35 7.62
CA LEU A 145 16.23 0.45 8.58
C LEU A 145 16.50 -0.89 9.29
N THR A 146 15.46 -1.62 9.66
CA THR A 146 15.60 -2.97 10.22
C THR A 146 16.22 -3.94 9.20
N ARG A 147 15.87 -3.87 7.91
CA ARG A 147 16.54 -4.65 6.85
C ARG A 147 18.03 -4.31 6.72
N ARG A 148 18.41 -3.05 6.96
CA ARG A 148 19.81 -2.60 7.02
C ARG A 148 20.55 -3.05 8.28
N GLY A 149 19.89 -3.79 9.17
CA GLY A 149 20.48 -4.32 10.40
C GLY A 149 20.49 -3.34 11.58
N LEU A 150 19.69 -2.27 11.51
CA LEU A 150 19.58 -1.31 12.61
C LEU A 150 18.45 -1.68 13.58
N ASP A 151 18.69 -1.44 14.86
CA ASP A 151 17.65 -1.47 15.88
C ASP A 151 16.80 -0.21 15.76
N VAL A 152 15.48 -0.36 15.64
CA VAL A 152 14.56 0.76 15.43
C VAL A 152 13.52 0.80 16.53
N GLU A 153 13.33 1.98 17.10
CA GLU A 153 12.24 2.28 18.02
C GLU A 153 11.36 3.37 17.43
N VAL A 154 10.05 3.17 17.45
CA VAL A 154 9.11 4.17 16.97
C VAL A 154 8.25 4.69 18.11
N HIS A 155 8.21 6.01 18.25
CA HIS A 155 7.47 6.71 19.29
C HIS A 155 6.35 7.56 18.70
N ARG A 156 5.28 7.76 19.49
CA ARG A 156 4.19 8.71 19.22
C ARG A 156 3.84 9.38 20.54
N GLY A 157 4.47 10.53 20.79
CA GLY A 157 4.55 11.09 22.14
C GLY A 157 5.15 10.06 23.10
N ASP A 158 4.52 9.85 24.25
CA ASP A 158 5.01 8.90 25.26
C ASP A 158 4.77 7.41 24.90
N ARG A 159 4.07 7.12 23.80
CA ARG A 159 3.69 5.74 23.42
C ARG A 159 4.69 5.11 22.47
N ARG A 160 4.80 3.79 22.55
CA ARG A 160 5.51 2.95 21.58
C ARG A 160 4.59 2.65 20.40
N ALA A 161 4.90 3.25 19.27
CA ALA A 161 4.08 3.22 18.06
C ALA A 161 4.49 2.12 17.07
N ASP A 162 5.51 1.32 17.40
CA ASP A 162 6.14 0.34 16.50
C ASP A 162 5.09 -0.57 15.84
N LEU A 163 4.20 -1.22 16.60
CA LEU A 163 3.16 -2.09 16.02
C LEU A 163 2.19 -1.33 15.11
N THR A 164 1.81 -0.10 15.50
CA THR A 164 0.86 0.71 14.73
C THR A 164 1.43 1.04 13.36
N VAL A 165 2.65 1.58 13.31
CA VAL A 165 3.26 2.02 12.05
C VAL A 165 3.62 0.83 11.16
N ARG A 166 4.12 -0.28 11.73
CA ARG A 166 4.46 -1.49 10.96
C ARG A 166 3.23 -2.14 10.34
N ARG A 167 2.12 -2.17 11.08
CA ARG A 167 0.83 -2.64 10.57
C ARG A 167 0.34 -1.76 9.40
N LEU A 168 0.37 -0.44 9.58
CA LEU A 168 -0.08 0.51 8.56
C LEU A 168 0.81 0.45 7.31
N ALA A 169 2.13 0.33 7.46
CA ALA A 169 3.03 0.13 6.33
C ALA A 169 2.69 -1.11 5.49
N ALA A 170 2.26 -2.20 6.14
CA ALA A 170 1.80 -3.42 5.48
C ALA A 170 0.37 -3.32 4.91
N GLY A 171 -0.30 -2.17 5.02
CA GLY A 171 -1.68 -1.96 4.57
C GLY A 171 -2.74 -2.62 5.46
N LEU A 172 -2.36 -3.25 6.57
CA LEU A 172 -3.24 -4.13 7.33
C LEU A 172 -4.19 -3.38 8.25
N LEU A 173 -5.43 -3.85 8.32
CA LEU A 173 -6.38 -3.35 9.32
C LEU A 173 -6.12 -3.99 10.69
N LYS A 174 -6.59 -3.32 11.75
CA LYS A 174 -6.33 -3.73 13.14
C LYS A 174 -6.86 -5.13 13.46
N ASP A 175 -8.09 -5.42 13.06
CA ASP A 175 -8.77 -6.71 13.28
C ASP A 175 -8.10 -7.82 12.45
N GLU A 176 -7.77 -7.53 11.20
CA GLU A 176 -7.03 -8.40 10.30
C GLU A 176 -5.65 -8.76 10.86
N THR A 177 -4.96 -7.77 11.43
CA THR A 177 -3.65 -7.96 12.07
C THR A 177 -3.74 -8.77 13.35
N ALA A 178 -4.74 -8.51 14.19
CA ALA A 178 -4.95 -9.30 15.40
C ALA A 178 -5.18 -10.77 15.05
N ARG A 179 -6.02 -11.06 14.04
CA ARG A 179 -6.24 -12.42 13.53
C ARG A 179 -4.97 -13.04 12.97
N LEU A 180 -4.25 -12.32 12.11
CA LEU A 180 -2.98 -12.77 11.52
C LEU A 180 -1.96 -13.14 12.61
N LEU A 181 -1.85 -12.31 13.64
CA LEU A 181 -0.92 -12.51 14.75
C LEU A 181 -1.45 -13.45 15.83
N GLY A 182 -2.62 -14.08 15.65
CA GLY A 182 -3.21 -15.03 16.61
C GLY A 182 -3.51 -14.41 17.98
N LEU A 183 -3.93 -13.14 18.00
CA LEU A 183 -4.26 -12.38 19.21
C LEU A 183 -5.73 -11.99 19.21
N ASP A 184 -6.30 -11.81 20.41
CA ASP A 184 -7.56 -11.10 20.53
C ASP A 184 -7.37 -9.61 20.23
N GLU A 185 -8.38 -8.99 19.63
CA GLU A 185 -8.32 -7.59 19.20
C GLU A 185 -8.04 -6.62 20.36
N LYS A 186 -8.55 -6.91 21.57
CA LYS A 186 -8.37 -6.05 22.74
C LYS A 186 -6.91 -6.07 23.22
N LYS A 187 -6.29 -7.25 23.24
CA LYS A 187 -4.88 -7.43 23.59
C LYS A 187 -3.96 -6.80 22.55
N TYR A 188 -4.23 -6.98 21.27
CA TYR A 188 -3.48 -6.30 20.22
C TYR A 188 -3.60 -4.77 20.35
N ALA A 189 -4.81 -4.25 20.55
CA ALA A 189 -5.05 -2.83 20.78
C ALA A 189 -4.43 -2.29 22.09
N LYS A 190 -4.19 -3.16 23.09
CA LYS A 190 -3.44 -2.80 24.29
C LYS A 190 -1.95 -2.62 23.98
N PHE A 191 -1.37 -3.50 23.17
CA PHE A 191 0.03 -3.37 22.76
C PHE A 191 0.27 -2.11 21.93
N GLU A 192 -0.59 -1.79 20.96
CA GLU A 192 -0.47 -0.55 20.16
C GLU A 192 -0.59 0.76 20.97
N ARG A 193 -1.17 0.70 22.18
CA ARG A 193 -1.35 1.86 23.07
C ARG A 193 -0.34 1.89 24.22
N SER A 194 0.57 0.93 24.29
CA SER A 194 1.52 0.81 25.39
C SER A 194 2.61 1.88 25.32
N THR A 195 3.17 2.24 26.47
CA THR A 195 4.41 3.02 26.58
C THR A 195 5.65 2.11 26.59
N THR A 196 5.45 0.80 26.72
CA THR A 196 6.53 -0.20 26.73
C THR A 196 6.76 -0.79 25.34
N ALA A 197 7.99 -1.23 25.08
CA ALA A 197 8.30 -1.94 23.85
C ALA A 197 7.32 -3.12 23.62
N PRO A 198 6.83 -3.31 22.39
CA PRO A 198 5.95 -4.44 22.09
C PRO A 198 6.75 -5.76 22.08
N PRO A 199 6.07 -6.91 22.17
CA PRO A 199 6.75 -8.21 22.07
C PRO A 199 7.51 -8.34 20.75
N ALA A 200 8.81 -8.64 20.81
CA ALA A 200 9.70 -8.71 19.65
C ALA A 200 9.20 -9.68 18.56
N GLY A 201 8.57 -10.80 18.96
CA GLY A 201 7.98 -11.75 18.02
C GLY A 201 6.86 -11.15 17.16
N LEU A 202 6.05 -10.22 17.69
CA LEU A 202 5.01 -9.56 16.90
C LEU A 202 5.59 -8.57 15.90
N LEU A 203 6.64 -7.84 16.30
CA LEU A 203 7.36 -6.95 15.38
C LEU A 203 8.06 -7.75 14.28
N ALA A 204 8.67 -8.88 14.61
CA ALA A 204 9.31 -9.75 13.63
C ALA A 204 8.33 -10.32 12.59
N GLU A 205 7.09 -10.65 12.99
CA GLU A 205 6.05 -11.07 12.05
C GLU A 205 5.62 -9.91 11.13
N LEU A 206 5.41 -8.70 11.66
CA LEU A 206 5.08 -7.55 10.82
C LEU A 206 6.23 -7.14 9.89
N GLN A 207 7.48 -7.28 10.34
CA GLN A 207 8.66 -7.15 9.47
C GLN A 207 8.63 -8.20 8.36
N ALA A 208 8.30 -9.45 8.67
CA ALA A 208 8.24 -10.53 7.68
C ALA A 208 7.16 -10.29 6.61
N VAL A 209 6.01 -9.73 7.00
CA VAL A 209 4.97 -9.31 6.05
C VAL A 209 5.51 -8.21 5.13
N GLU A 210 6.21 -7.23 5.68
CA GLU A 210 6.74 -6.13 4.89
C GLU A 210 7.89 -6.56 3.97
N ASP A 211 8.75 -7.47 4.41
CA ASP A 211 9.78 -8.08 3.57
C ASP A 211 9.16 -8.88 2.41
N PHE A 212 8.04 -9.57 2.67
CA PHE A 212 7.26 -10.23 1.63
C PHE A 212 6.71 -9.22 0.63
N ILE A 213 6.15 -8.09 1.08
CA ILE A 213 5.63 -7.03 0.20
C ILE A 213 6.73 -6.46 -0.68
N THR A 214 7.87 -6.08 -0.10
CA THR A 214 9.03 -5.56 -0.84
C THR A 214 9.55 -6.57 -1.87
N THR A 215 9.71 -7.83 -1.47
CA THR A 215 10.17 -8.89 -2.37
C THR A 215 9.17 -9.11 -3.50
N SER A 216 7.88 -9.25 -3.18
CA SER A 216 6.82 -9.48 -4.16
C SER A 216 6.72 -8.32 -5.14
N ALA A 217 6.74 -7.07 -4.67
CA ALA A 217 6.67 -5.89 -5.52
C ALA A 217 7.79 -5.89 -6.59
N SER A 218 9.02 -6.26 -6.21
CA SER A 218 10.15 -6.34 -7.16
C SER A 218 10.07 -7.51 -8.15
N GLN A 219 9.28 -8.54 -7.85
CA GLN A 219 9.13 -9.75 -8.66
C GLN A 219 7.86 -9.77 -9.51
N LEU A 220 6.92 -8.84 -9.28
CA LEU A 220 5.68 -8.78 -10.05
C LEU A 220 5.98 -8.53 -11.53
N ALA A 221 5.39 -9.37 -12.37
CA ALA A 221 5.47 -9.24 -13.81
C ALA A 221 4.86 -7.91 -14.25
N VAL A 222 5.57 -7.25 -15.16
CA VAL A 222 5.11 -6.04 -15.85
C VAL A 222 5.03 -6.40 -17.32
N THR A 223 3.84 -6.29 -17.91
CA THR A 223 3.64 -6.44 -19.34
C THR A 223 3.41 -5.08 -19.95
N GLU A 224 3.93 -4.85 -21.15
CA GLU A 224 3.69 -3.60 -21.87
C GLU A 224 2.53 -3.79 -22.86
N ALA A 225 1.56 -2.89 -22.85
CA ALA A 225 0.44 -2.86 -23.78
C ALA A 225 0.17 -1.42 -24.20
N ALA A 226 0.25 -1.13 -25.50
CA ALA A 226 0.01 0.21 -26.06
C ALA A 226 0.83 1.34 -25.37
N GLY A 227 2.09 1.07 -24.99
CA GLY A 227 2.95 2.03 -24.30
C GLY A 227 2.67 2.21 -22.81
N ILE A 228 1.78 1.38 -22.23
CA ILE A 228 1.47 1.36 -20.79
C ILE A 228 2.05 0.12 -20.15
N SER A 229 2.67 0.32 -19.00
CA SER A 229 3.12 -0.74 -18.11
C SER A 229 1.93 -1.28 -17.31
N VAL A 230 1.66 -2.58 -17.45
CA VAL A 230 0.55 -3.25 -16.78
C VAL A 230 1.10 -4.14 -15.67
N VAL A 231 0.73 -3.83 -14.43
CA VAL A 231 1.05 -4.61 -13.23
C VAL A 231 -0.12 -5.53 -12.91
N THR A 232 0.13 -6.82 -12.85
CA THR A 232 -0.93 -7.80 -12.54
C THR A 232 -1.08 -8.02 -11.03
N MET A 233 -2.31 -7.92 -10.55
CA MET A 233 -2.74 -8.13 -9.17
C MET A 233 -3.61 -9.39 -9.05
N ILE A 234 -3.45 -10.15 -7.96
CA ILE A 234 -4.38 -11.22 -7.60
C ILE A 234 -5.45 -10.67 -6.65
N ASP A 235 -6.73 -10.82 -7.00
CA ASP A 235 -7.85 -10.37 -6.17
C ASP A 235 -8.65 -11.49 -5.48
N ASP A 236 -8.34 -12.76 -5.79
CA ASP A 236 -8.89 -13.93 -5.10
C ASP A 236 -7.94 -14.46 -4.00
N GLN A 237 -8.50 -14.83 -2.85
CA GLN A 237 -7.68 -15.33 -1.74
C GLN A 237 -7.06 -16.70 -2.05
N ALA A 238 -7.83 -17.63 -2.60
CA ALA A 238 -7.36 -18.99 -2.87
C ALA A 238 -6.27 -19.02 -3.95
N GLU A 239 -6.40 -18.14 -4.95
CA GLU A 239 -5.35 -17.91 -5.93
C GLU A 239 -4.08 -17.33 -5.31
N PHE A 240 -4.19 -16.34 -4.42
CA PHE A 240 -3.05 -15.79 -3.72
C PHE A 240 -2.29 -16.88 -2.92
N GLU A 241 -3.00 -17.76 -2.21
CA GLU A 241 -2.33 -18.84 -1.44
C GLU A 241 -1.62 -19.86 -2.35
N ARG A 242 -2.14 -20.07 -3.56
CA ARG A 242 -1.55 -20.97 -4.56
C ARG A 242 -0.31 -20.37 -5.21
N ALA A 243 -0.36 -19.08 -5.55
CA ALA A 243 0.73 -18.36 -6.18
C ALA A 243 1.86 -18.06 -5.18
N TYR A 244 1.53 -17.80 -3.91
CA TYR A 244 2.47 -17.44 -2.86
C TYR A 244 2.36 -18.37 -1.64
N PRO A 245 2.73 -19.66 -1.77
CA PRO A 245 2.64 -20.62 -0.66
C PRO A 245 3.49 -20.20 0.57
N GLN A 246 4.51 -19.38 0.36
CA GLN A 246 5.38 -18.80 1.39
C GLN A 246 4.78 -17.60 2.14
N ALA A 247 3.66 -17.03 1.68
CA ALA A 247 3.02 -15.87 2.29
C ALA A 247 2.27 -16.25 3.57
N ARG A 248 3.02 -16.64 4.60
CA ARG A 248 2.51 -17.18 5.86
C ARG A 248 3.33 -16.68 7.05
N THR A 249 2.69 -16.56 8.20
CA THR A 249 3.37 -16.23 9.46
C THR A 249 4.46 -17.25 9.76
N ARG A 250 5.59 -16.78 10.29
CA ARG A 250 6.73 -17.66 10.59
C ARG A 250 6.43 -18.56 11.78
N ARG A 251 5.65 -18.07 12.75
CA ARG A 251 5.30 -18.77 13.99
C ARG A 251 4.43 -20.01 13.76
N ASP A 252 3.35 -19.87 13.01
CA ASP A 252 2.25 -20.85 12.96
C ASP A 252 1.65 -21.07 11.56
N GLY A 253 2.24 -20.49 10.52
CA GLY A 253 1.87 -20.79 9.13
C GLY A 253 0.51 -20.22 8.69
N VAL A 254 -0.04 -19.25 9.41
CA VAL A 254 -1.28 -18.54 9.06
C VAL A 254 -1.05 -17.74 7.78
N VAL A 255 -1.94 -17.90 6.80
CA VAL A 255 -1.83 -17.25 5.50
C VAL A 255 -1.99 -15.73 5.63
N TYR A 256 -1.16 -14.99 4.92
CA TYR A 256 -1.31 -13.55 4.81
C TYR A 256 -2.61 -13.20 4.06
N PRO A 257 -3.31 -12.13 4.43
CA PRO A 257 -4.46 -11.70 3.65
C PRO A 257 -3.99 -11.23 2.27
N ARG A 258 -4.71 -11.56 1.20
CA ARG A 258 -4.36 -11.13 -0.17
C ARG A 258 -4.15 -9.62 -0.33
N ARG A 259 -4.66 -8.81 0.60
CA ARG A 259 -4.39 -7.39 0.71
C ARG A 259 -2.89 -7.07 0.63
N VAL A 260 -2.01 -7.88 1.23
CA VAL A 260 -0.55 -7.64 1.17
C VAL A 260 -0.03 -7.71 -0.27
N HIS A 261 -0.64 -8.53 -1.13
CA HIS A 261 -0.32 -8.56 -2.56
C HIS A 261 -0.80 -7.32 -3.30
N ARG A 262 -1.98 -6.80 -2.95
CA ARG A 262 -2.48 -5.53 -3.50
C ARG A 262 -1.55 -4.37 -3.16
N VAL A 263 -1.00 -4.36 -1.94
CA VAL A 263 0.03 -3.39 -1.54
C VAL A 263 1.30 -3.55 -2.39
N ALA A 264 1.75 -4.78 -2.63
CA ALA A 264 2.91 -5.05 -3.47
C ALA A 264 2.70 -4.56 -4.92
N ALA A 265 1.52 -4.78 -5.49
CA ALA A 265 1.15 -4.30 -6.83
C ALA A 265 1.17 -2.76 -6.92
N ALA A 266 0.57 -2.07 -5.94
CA ALA A 266 0.59 -0.61 -5.90
C ALA A 266 2.00 -0.03 -5.74
N ARG A 267 2.85 -0.63 -4.89
CA ARG A 267 4.25 -0.18 -4.76
C ARG A 267 5.07 -0.44 -6.01
N ARG A 268 4.80 -1.54 -6.72
CA ARG A 268 5.40 -1.79 -8.04
C ARG A 268 4.95 -0.75 -9.06
N ALA A 269 3.66 -0.42 -9.07
CA ALA A 269 3.13 0.60 -9.97
C ALA A 269 3.76 1.97 -9.71
N HIS A 270 3.80 2.41 -8.45
CA HIS A 270 4.42 3.67 -8.08
C HIS A 270 5.92 3.72 -8.42
N ALA A 271 6.66 2.63 -8.25
CA ALA A 271 8.08 2.59 -8.65
C ALA A 271 8.30 2.74 -10.16
N LEU A 272 7.32 2.35 -10.99
CA LEU A 272 7.36 2.53 -12.45
C LEU A 272 6.94 3.96 -12.83
N GLU A 273 5.94 4.52 -12.14
CA GLU A 273 5.50 5.91 -12.30
C GLU A 273 6.60 6.92 -11.94
N ALA A 274 7.35 6.65 -10.87
CA ALA A 274 8.53 7.44 -10.50
C ALA A 274 9.68 7.36 -11.53
N ALA A 275 9.57 6.44 -12.51
CA ALA A 275 10.46 6.33 -13.66
C ALA A 275 9.79 6.82 -14.97
N ASP A 276 8.81 7.72 -14.84
CA ASP A 276 8.07 8.38 -15.93
C ASP A 276 7.29 7.41 -16.85
N GLN A 277 6.84 6.26 -16.30
CA GLN A 277 5.98 5.32 -17.04
C GLN A 277 4.51 5.55 -16.72
N SER A 278 3.63 5.44 -17.73
CA SER A 278 2.19 5.30 -17.49
C SER A 278 1.87 3.86 -17.08
N VAL A 279 1.14 3.70 -15.98
CA VAL A 279 0.95 2.39 -15.34
C VAL A 279 -0.52 2.11 -15.05
N ARG A 280 -0.94 0.86 -15.26
CA ARG A 280 -2.24 0.34 -14.83
C ARG A 280 -2.09 -0.92 -14.01
N ILE A 281 -2.92 -1.08 -12.98
CA ILE A 281 -3.02 -2.29 -12.18
C ILE A 281 -4.25 -3.06 -12.65
N VAL A 282 -4.06 -4.29 -13.13
CA VAL A 282 -5.14 -5.17 -13.61
C VAL A 282 -5.25 -6.41 -12.72
N VAL A 283 -6.39 -7.11 -12.77
CA VAL A 283 -6.54 -8.40 -12.08
C VAL A 283 -6.17 -9.56 -13.02
N ALA A 284 -5.48 -10.56 -12.48
CA ALA A 284 -5.11 -11.81 -13.17
C ALA A 284 -6.33 -12.64 -13.62
#